data_AF-A0A7Y2J5L6-F1
#
_entry.id   AF-A0A7Y2J5L6-F1
#
_cell.length_a   1.000
_cell.length_b   1.000
_cell.length_c   1.000
_cell.angle_alpha   90.00
_cell.angle_beta   90.00
_cell.angle_gamma   90.00
#
_symmetry.space_group_name_H-M   'P 1'
#
loop_
_entity.id
_entity.type
_entity.pdbx_description
1 polymer ?
#
loop_
_entity_poly.entity_id
_entity_poly.type
_entity_poly.pdbx_seq_one_letter_code
_entity_poly.pdbx_strand_id
1 'polypeptide(L)'
;MTTLGKIIAGLILLLLSNSIFSQSFNSRLVDENTKQPIPYATIQFGKNKGVISNEEGVFSFSLNNVPTEQDSVIISSMGFERKAFVLKQSLDTLIALAPKAFELNRVFLSSDPLEAEEIVEKVKENLYDNYKAPVTKKKIFFRQTDLNEMNKVDFGFQKSTIAELDKQLVDSIASLV
;
A
#
# COMPACT_ATOMS: atom_id res chain seq x y z
N MET A 1 25.42 44.14 36.67
CA MET A 1 23.99 44.05 36.27
C MET A 1 23.77 43.85 34.76
N THR A 2 24.75 44.05 33.88
CA THR A 2 24.56 43.92 32.42
C THR A 2 24.73 42.51 31.86
N THR A 3 25.35 41.57 32.60
CA THR A 3 25.57 40.19 32.18
C THR A 3 24.32 39.31 32.33
N LEU A 4 23.57 39.48 33.43
CA LEU A 4 22.35 38.72 33.69
C LEU A 4 21.23 39.02 32.67
N GLY A 5 21.07 40.30 32.29
CA GLY A 5 20.11 40.70 31.26
C GLY A 5 20.41 40.13 29.87
N LYS A 6 21.70 39.97 29.52
CA LYS A 6 22.12 39.35 28.26
C LYS A 6 21.80 37.85 28.23
N ILE A 7 21.96 37.15 29.36
CA ILE A 7 21.63 35.73 29.48
C ILE A 7 20.11 35.52 29.37
N ILE A 8 19.31 36.36 30.03
CA ILE A 8 17.84 36.31 29.95
C ILE A 8 17.36 36.62 28.52
N ALA A 9 17.93 37.62 27.85
CA ALA A 9 17.61 37.92 26.46
C ALA A 9 17.99 36.77 25.51
N GLY A 10 19.12 36.10 25.73
CA GLY A 10 19.51 34.91 24.98
C GLY A 10 18.55 33.73 25.18
N LEU A 11 18.08 33.52 26.41
CA LEU A 11 17.11 32.47 26.72
C LEU A 11 15.73 32.74 26.08
N ILE A 12 15.30 34.01 26.08
CA ILE A 12 14.07 34.45 25.40
C ILE A 12 14.17 34.24 23.88
N LEU A 13 15.33 34.55 23.28
CA LEU A 13 15.56 34.34 21.85
C LEU A 13 15.56 32.86 21.47
N LEU A 14 16.09 31.99 22.32
CA LEU A 14 16.09 30.53 22.13
C LEU A 14 14.68 29.93 22.23
N LEU A 15 13.81 30.49 23.07
CA LEU A 15 12.43 30.03 23.21
C LEU A 15 11.57 30.42 22.00
N LEU A 16 11.84 31.57 21.36
CA LEU A 16 11.09 32.07 20.22
C LEU A 16 11.35 31.31 18.90
N SER A 17 12.47 30.60 18.77
CA SER A 17 12.81 29.87 17.52
C SER A 17 11.98 28.60 17.30
N ASN A 18 11.37 28.04 18.35
CA ASN A 18 10.61 26.79 18.26
C ASN A 18 9.24 26.94 17.58
N SER A 19 8.69 28.16 17.48
CA SER A 19 7.36 28.39 16.89
C SER A 19 7.34 28.38 15.35
N ILE A 20 8.51 28.35 14.69
CA ILE A 20 8.61 28.51 13.22
C ILE A 20 8.34 27.18 12.48
N PHE A 21 8.42 26.03 13.17
CA PHE A 21 8.40 24.70 12.55
C PHE A 21 7.03 24.00 12.47
N SER A 22 5.96 24.64 12.94
CA SER A 22 4.60 24.06 12.92
C SER A 22 3.67 24.82 11.98
N GLN A 23 3.87 24.67 10.68
CA GLN A 23 2.96 25.22 9.67
C GLN A 23 1.87 24.18 9.38
N SER A 24 0.62 24.57 9.61
CA SER A 24 -0.56 23.78 9.28
C SER A 24 -1.42 24.52 8.27
N PHE A 25 -1.96 23.78 7.32
CA PHE A 25 -2.98 24.25 6.40
C PHE A 25 -4.33 23.98 7.04
N ASN A 26 -5.17 25.00 7.19
CA ASN A 26 -6.52 24.87 7.73
C ASN A 26 -7.48 25.59 6.78
N SER A 27 -8.50 24.88 6.34
CA SER A 27 -9.50 25.43 5.43
C SER A 27 -10.86 24.78 5.62
N ARG A 28 -11.91 25.49 5.22
CA ARG A 28 -13.30 25.02 5.24
C ARG A 28 -13.79 24.80 3.81
N LEU A 29 -14.42 23.66 3.59
CA LEU A 29 -15.10 23.30 2.35
C LEU A 29 -16.55 23.74 2.37
N VAL A 30 -16.96 24.44 1.33
CA VAL A 30 -18.35 24.86 1.12
C VAL A 30 -18.81 24.54 -0.29
N ASP A 31 -20.11 24.31 -0.44
CA ASP A 31 -20.77 24.28 -1.73
C ASP A 31 -20.74 25.67 -2.37
N GLU A 32 -20.33 25.74 -3.63
CA GLU A 32 -20.28 26.99 -4.38
C GLU A 32 -21.66 27.67 -4.52
N ASN A 33 -22.72 26.89 -4.67
CA ASN A 33 -24.09 27.37 -4.89
C ASN A 33 -24.80 27.67 -3.57
N THR A 34 -24.83 26.69 -2.66
CA THR A 34 -25.63 26.79 -1.43
C THR A 34 -24.86 27.41 -0.25
N LYS A 35 -23.53 27.52 -0.37
CA LYS A 35 -22.61 27.93 0.71
C LYS A 35 -22.68 27.05 1.97
N GLN A 36 -23.34 25.89 1.89
CA GLN A 36 -23.39 24.93 2.98
C GLN A 36 -22.05 24.19 3.12
N PRO A 37 -21.67 23.78 4.34
CA PRO A 37 -20.45 23.03 4.56
C PRO A 37 -20.51 21.66 3.87
N ILE A 38 -19.37 21.19 3.36
CA ILE A 38 -19.26 19.87 2.72
C ILE A 38 -18.57 18.90 3.71
N PRO A 39 -19.34 18.04 4.39
CA PRO A 39 -18.79 17.10 5.35
C PRO A 39 -18.12 15.90 4.65
N TYR A 40 -17.18 15.28 5.35
CA TYR A 40 -16.53 14.02 4.97
C TYR A 40 -15.91 14.00 3.55
N ALA A 41 -15.50 15.16 3.03
CA ALA A 41 -14.77 15.25 1.79
C ALA A 41 -13.36 14.67 1.97
N THR A 42 -12.81 14.06 0.91
CA THR A 42 -11.45 13.53 0.89
C THR A 42 -10.50 14.60 0.34
N ILE A 43 -9.45 14.91 1.10
CA ILE A 43 -8.38 15.84 0.73
C ILE A 43 -7.09 15.03 0.62
N GLN A 44 -6.57 14.88 -0.59
CA GLN A 44 -5.34 14.16 -0.87
C GLN A 44 -4.24 15.16 -1.25
N PHE A 45 -3.08 15.07 -0.61
CA PHE A 45 -1.94 15.99 -0.82
C PHE A 45 -0.62 15.25 -1.09
N GLY A 46 -0.70 13.97 -1.46
CA GLY A 46 0.45 13.16 -1.85
C GLY A 46 0.09 11.70 -2.04
N LYS A 47 1.07 10.90 -2.48
CA LYS A 47 0.90 9.44 -2.61
C LYS A 47 0.64 8.82 -1.24
N ASN A 48 -0.56 8.26 -1.07
CA ASN A 48 -1.06 7.69 0.19
C ASN A 48 -1.13 8.67 1.38
N LYS A 49 -1.21 9.97 1.11
CA LYS A 49 -1.35 11.00 2.15
C LYS A 49 -2.61 11.82 1.89
N GLY A 50 -3.48 11.86 2.90
CA GLY A 50 -4.71 12.62 2.85
C GLY A 50 -5.37 12.75 4.22
N VAL A 51 -6.34 13.66 4.30
CA VAL A 51 -7.21 13.90 5.46
C VAL A 51 -8.66 13.97 4.99
N ILE A 52 -9.59 13.89 5.93
CA ILE A 52 -11.03 13.95 5.68
C ILE A 52 -11.59 15.18 6.42
N SER A 53 -12.53 15.89 5.80
CA SER A 53 -13.21 17.01 6.49
C SER A 53 -14.20 16.53 7.55
N ASN A 54 -14.39 17.33 8.60
CA ASN A 54 -15.38 17.06 9.64
C ASN A 54 -16.81 17.42 9.19
N GLU A 55 -17.78 17.33 10.09
CA GLU A 55 -19.19 17.68 9.85
C GLU A 55 -19.42 19.13 9.42
N GLU A 56 -18.55 20.04 9.85
CA GLU A 56 -18.58 21.46 9.49
C GLU A 56 -17.79 21.77 8.20
N GLY A 57 -17.31 20.73 7.50
CA GLY A 57 -16.48 20.84 6.30
C GLY A 57 -15.07 21.38 6.54
N VAL A 58 -14.61 21.43 7.79
CA VAL A 58 -13.28 21.90 8.17
C VAL A 58 -12.28 20.75 8.10
N PHE A 59 -11.09 21.02 7.56
CA PHE A 59 -9.98 20.07 7.54
C PHE A 59 -8.65 20.77 7.82
N SER A 60 -7.69 20.02 8.35
CA SER A 60 -6.34 20.52 8.56
C SER A 60 -5.27 19.45 8.36
N PHE A 61 -4.10 19.86 7.87
CA PHE A 61 -2.92 19.00 7.76
C PHE A 61 -1.63 19.80 7.88
N SER A 62 -0.55 19.16 8.35
CA SER A 62 0.76 19.80 8.48
C SER A 62 1.49 19.91 7.14
N LEU A 63 2.02 21.08 6.80
CA LEU A 63 2.79 21.29 5.56
C LEU A 63 4.09 20.47 5.53
N ASN A 64 4.67 20.17 6.69
CA ASN A 64 5.86 19.31 6.81
C ASN A 64 5.65 17.91 6.19
N ASN A 65 4.38 17.47 6.07
CA ASN A 65 4.04 16.17 5.51
C ASN A 65 3.81 16.20 4.00
N VAL A 66 3.83 17.38 3.37
CA VAL A 66 3.65 17.55 1.92
C VAL A 66 5.00 17.35 1.23
N PRO A 67 5.13 16.36 0.32
CA PRO A 67 6.35 16.18 -0.45
C PRO A 67 6.55 17.35 -1.44
N THR A 68 7.41 18.30 -1.09
CA THR A 68 7.85 19.41 -1.97
C THR A 68 6.75 20.39 -2.39
N GLU A 69 7.10 21.65 -2.68
CA GLU A 69 6.17 22.75 -3.02
C GLU A 69 5.40 22.57 -4.35
N GLN A 70 5.46 21.39 -4.97
CA GLN A 70 4.87 21.09 -6.28
C GLN A 70 3.78 20.00 -6.24
N ASP A 71 3.55 19.37 -5.10
CA ASP A 71 2.48 18.38 -4.99
C ASP A 71 1.10 19.07 -5.01
N SER A 72 0.24 18.61 -5.92
CA SER A 72 -1.12 19.12 -6.06
C SER A 72 -2.02 18.56 -4.97
N VAL A 73 -2.76 19.43 -4.29
CA VAL A 73 -3.85 19.04 -3.39
C VAL A 73 -5.08 18.77 -4.23
N ILE A 74 -5.65 17.58 -4.06
CA ILE A 74 -6.84 17.10 -4.73
C ILE A 74 -7.94 16.96 -3.70
N ILE A 75 -9.08 17.58 -3.97
CA ILE A 75 -10.27 17.53 -3.12
C ILE A 75 -11.39 16.88 -3.90
N SER A 76 -12.02 15.87 -3.28
CA SER A 76 -13.13 15.12 -3.87
C SER A 76 -14.20 14.84 -2.83
N SER A 77 -15.46 15.04 -3.23
CA SER A 77 -16.64 14.63 -2.48
C SER A 77 -17.72 14.12 -3.43
N MET A 78 -18.58 13.23 -2.97
CA MET A 78 -19.67 12.69 -3.79
C MET A 78 -20.65 13.80 -4.16
N GLY A 79 -21.03 13.89 -5.44
CA GLY A 79 -21.94 14.94 -5.94
C GLY A 79 -21.28 16.29 -6.22
N PHE A 80 -19.95 16.40 -6.07
CA PHE A 80 -19.20 17.62 -6.35
C PHE A 80 -18.11 17.38 -7.40
N GLU A 81 -17.74 18.44 -8.11
CA GLU A 81 -16.61 18.43 -9.03
C GLU A 81 -15.28 18.34 -8.26
N ARG A 82 -14.41 17.44 -8.72
CA ARG A 82 -13.07 17.26 -8.16
C ARG A 82 -12.23 18.50 -8.45
N LYS A 83 -11.70 19.13 -7.41
CA LYS A 83 -10.84 20.31 -7.51
C LYS A 83 -9.39 19.95 -7.21
N ALA A 84 -8.46 20.40 -8.05
CA ALA A 84 -7.03 20.21 -7.84
C ALA A 84 -6.31 21.56 -7.90
N PHE A 85 -5.42 21.83 -6.96
CA PHE A 85 -4.62 23.06 -6.95
C PHE A 85 -3.26 22.82 -6.32
N VAL A 86 -2.29 23.66 -6.66
CA VAL A 86 -0.96 23.66 -6.03
C VAL A 86 -1.04 24.48 -4.76
N LEU A 87 -0.44 24.00 -3.66
CA LEU A 87 -0.27 24.78 -2.43
C LEU A 87 0.65 25.97 -2.71
N LYS A 88 0.07 27.09 -3.14
CA LYS A 88 0.74 28.39 -3.08
C LYS A 88 0.54 28.95 -1.67
N GLN A 89 1.51 29.72 -1.16
CA GLN A 89 1.50 30.30 0.19
C GLN A 89 0.24 31.12 0.57
N SER A 90 -0.69 31.38 -0.35
CA SER A 90 -2.00 31.94 -0.06
C SER A 90 -2.87 30.91 0.70
N LEU A 91 -2.88 31.05 2.01
CA LEU A 91 -3.74 30.33 2.95
C LEU A 91 -5.21 30.75 2.77
N ASP A 92 -5.86 30.30 1.69
CA ASP A 92 -7.30 30.52 1.54
C ASP A 92 -8.05 29.68 2.59
N THR A 93 -8.67 30.38 3.53
CA THR A 93 -9.42 29.78 4.65
C THR A 93 -10.70 29.10 4.19
N LEU A 94 -11.15 29.38 2.96
CA LEU A 94 -12.41 28.88 2.41
C LEU A 94 -12.24 28.37 0.98
N ILE A 95 -12.61 27.11 0.74
CA ILE A 95 -12.56 26.46 -0.56
C ILE A 95 -13.97 26.09 -0.99
N ALA A 96 -14.42 26.64 -2.11
CA ALA A 96 -15.69 26.28 -2.73
C ALA A 96 -15.55 25.15 -3.76
N LEU A 97 -16.47 24.19 -3.74
CA LEU A 97 -16.63 23.12 -4.74
C LEU A 97 -17.97 23.28 -5.48
N ALA A 98 -17.93 23.19 -6.81
CA ALA A 98 -19.13 23.20 -7.64
C ALA A 98 -19.87 21.86 -7.54
N PRO A 99 -21.19 21.83 -7.30
CA PRO A 99 -21.99 20.62 -7.43
C PRO A 99 -21.93 20.08 -8.85
N LYS A 100 -21.74 18.77 -9.00
CA LYS A 100 -21.72 18.07 -10.29
C LYS A 100 -22.42 16.73 -10.18
N ALA A 101 -23.57 16.63 -10.84
CA ALA A 101 -24.23 15.35 -11.04
C ALA A 101 -23.45 14.58 -12.12
N PHE A 102 -22.92 13.41 -11.75
CA PHE A 102 -22.32 12.49 -12.72
C PHE A 102 -23.45 11.67 -13.34
N GLU A 103 -23.75 11.93 -14.62
CA GLU A 103 -24.64 11.05 -15.38
C GLU A 103 -23.92 9.72 -15.64
N LEU A 104 -24.55 8.62 -15.23
CA LEU A 104 -24.05 7.29 -15.53
C LEU A 104 -24.30 6.98 -17.01
N ASN A 105 -23.35 6.29 -17.65
CA ASN A 105 -23.55 5.80 -19.00
C ASN A 105 -24.76 4.87 -19.03
N ARG A 106 -25.67 5.09 -19.99
CA ARG A 106 -26.78 4.18 -20.23
C ARG A 106 -26.24 2.82 -20.67
N VAL A 107 -26.62 1.77 -19.94
CA VAL A 107 -26.32 0.39 -20.30
C VAL A 107 -27.44 -0.11 -21.19
N PHE A 108 -27.10 -0.53 -22.41
CA PHE A 108 -28.04 -1.20 -23.31
C PHE A 108 -28.04 -2.69 -23.00
N LEU A 109 -29.22 -3.23 -22.66
CA LEU A 109 -29.40 -4.67 -22.53
C LEU A 109 -29.74 -5.22 -23.91
N SER A 110 -28.78 -5.88 -24.56
CA SER A 110 -29.07 -6.71 -25.74
C SER A 110 -29.58 -8.06 -25.25
N SER A 111 -30.67 -8.54 -25.85
CA SER A 111 -31.29 -9.84 -25.57
C SER A 111 -30.54 -11.00 -26.24
N ASP A 112 -29.22 -10.88 -26.40
CA ASP A 112 -28.37 -11.92 -26.98
C ASP A 112 -27.80 -12.75 -25.81
N PRO A 113 -28.42 -13.89 -25.46
CA PRO A 113 -27.85 -14.78 -24.47
C PRO A 113 -26.54 -15.32 -25.05
N LEU A 114 -25.42 -14.99 -24.39
CA LEU A 114 -24.14 -15.63 -24.69
C LEU A 114 -24.15 -17.03 -24.09
N GLU A 115 -23.69 -18.01 -24.85
CA GLU A 115 -23.48 -19.36 -24.33
C GLU A 115 -22.31 -19.37 -23.33
N ALA A 116 -22.29 -20.35 -22.43
CA ALA A 116 -21.27 -20.43 -21.38
C ALA A 116 -19.85 -20.45 -21.95
N GLU A 117 -19.65 -21.15 -23.07
CA GLU A 117 -18.38 -21.23 -23.78
C GLU A 117 -17.92 -19.87 -24.31
N GLU A 118 -18.83 -19.08 -24.89
CA GLU A 118 -18.54 -17.75 -25.43
C GLU A 118 -18.17 -16.75 -24.33
N ILE A 119 -18.79 -16.87 -23.15
CA ILE A 119 -18.42 -16.07 -21.98
C ILE A 119 -16.99 -16.40 -21.56
N VAL A 120 -16.64 -17.69 -21.49
CA VAL A 120 -15.28 -18.11 -21.12
C VAL A 120 -14.24 -17.64 -22.15
N GLU A 121 -14.58 -17.66 -23.43
CA GLU A 121 -13.72 -17.15 -24.50
C GLU A 121 -13.47 -15.64 -24.36
N LYS A 122 -14.54 -14.84 -24.19
CA LYS A 122 -14.42 -13.39 -23.93
C LYS A 122 -13.62 -13.07 -22.67
N VAL A 123 -13.76 -13.88 -21.61
CA VAL A 123 -12.97 -13.73 -20.39
C VAL A 123 -11.49 -13.97 -20.66
N LYS A 124 -11.13 -15.00 -21.44
CA LYS A 124 -9.74 -15.28 -21.83
C LYS A 124 -9.16 -14.16 -22.68
N GLU A 125 -9.91 -13.68 -23.67
CA GLU A 125 -9.51 -12.57 -24.55
C GLU A 125 -9.21 -11.30 -23.75
N ASN A 126 -10.09 -10.95 -22.81
CA ASN A 126 -9.96 -9.72 -22.02
C ASN A 126 -9.22 -9.91 -20.69
N LEU A 127 -8.63 -11.09 -20.45
CA LEU A 127 -8.01 -11.43 -19.16
C LEU A 127 -6.88 -10.44 -18.81
N TYR A 128 -6.02 -10.13 -19.79
CA TYR A 128 -4.86 -9.27 -19.58
C TYR A 128 -5.23 -7.79 -19.40
N ASP A 129 -6.29 -7.33 -20.05
CA ASP A 129 -6.76 -5.95 -19.96
C ASP A 129 -7.52 -5.69 -18.65
N ASN A 130 -8.37 -6.63 -18.26
CA ASN A 130 -9.18 -6.54 -17.03
C ASN A 130 -8.36 -6.84 -15.77
N TYR A 131 -7.43 -7.79 -15.85
CA TYR A 131 -6.59 -8.21 -14.73
C TYR A 131 -5.12 -7.91 -15.04
N LYS A 132 -4.75 -6.64 -14.85
CA LYS A 132 -3.34 -6.26 -14.81
C LYS A 132 -2.67 -7.00 -13.65
N ALA A 133 -1.95 -8.07 -13.96
CA ALA A 133 -1.12 -8.79 -12.99
C ALA A 133 0.23 -8.07 -12.92
N PRO A 134 0.46 -7.16 -11.95
CA PRO A 134 1.76 -6.54 -11.82
C PRO A 134 2.82 -7.61 -11.55
N VAL A 135 4.04 -7.37 -12.03
CA VAL A 135 5.17 -8.23 -11.70
C VAL A 135 5.33 -8.24 -10.17
N THR A 136 5.07 -9.39 -9.56
CA THR A 136 5.16 -9.56 -8.09
C THR A 136 6.33 -10.46 -7.74
N LYS A 137 7.10 -10.08 -6.71
CA LYS A 137 8.16 -10.93 -6.16
C LYS A 137 7.51 -11.93 -5.22
N LYS A 138 7.40 -13.20 -5.66
CA LYS A 138 6.87 -14.29 -4.84
C LYS A 138 8.01 -15.13 -4.29
N LYS A 139 7.98 -15.42 -2.99
CA LYS A 139 8.90 -16.38 -2.37
C LYS A 139 8.27 -17.76 -2.51
N ILE A 140 8.87 -18.60 -3.35
CA ILE A 140 8.45 -19.99 -3.51
C ILE A 140 9.32 -20.87 -2.60
N PHE A 141 8.69 -21.83 -1.93
CA PHE A 141 9.38 -22.88 -1.19
C PHE A 141 9.37 -24.14 -2.05
N PHE A 142 10.56 -24.63 -2.40
CA PHE A 142 10.73 -25.88 -3.13
C PHE A 142 11.50 -26.85 -2.24
N ARG A 143 10.94 -28.04 -2.04
CA ARG A 143 11.59 -29.14 -1.33
C ARG A 143 11.52 -30.39 -2.20
N GLN A 144 12.68 -30.90 -2.58
CA GLN A 144 12.82 -32.22 -3.17
C GLN A 144 13.18 -33.21 -2.06
N THR A 145 12.65 -34.42 -2.14
CA THR A 145 12.99 -35.54 -1.25
C THR A 145 13.27 -36.73 -2.14
N ASP A 146 14.54 -37.11 -2.22
CA ASP A 146 14.96 -38.29 -2.95
C ASP A 146 14.93 -39.47 -1.98
N LEU A 147 14.02 -40.40 -2.24
CA LEU A 147 13.96 -41.69 -1.54
C LEU A 147 14.71 -42.70 -2.40
N ASN A 148 15.93 -43.03 -2.00
CA ASN A 148 16.69 -44.10 -2.63
C ASN A 148 16.31 -45.43 -1.97
N GLU A 149 15.73 -46.34 -2.75
CA GLU A 149 15.53 -47.74 -2.34
C GLU A 149 16.80 -48.53 -2.71
N MET A 150 17.48 -49.07 -1.70
CA MET A 150 18.69 -49.86 -1.90
C MET A 150 18.30 -51.31 -2.22
N ASN A 151 18.40 -51.69 -3.50
CA ASN A 151 17.97 -53.02 -3.95
C ASN A 151 18.95 -54.16 -3.58
N LYS A 152 20.21 -53.84 -3.27
CA LYS A 152 21.23 -54.81 -2.91
C LYS A 152 22.34 -54.18 -2.08
N VAL A 153 22.66 -54.81 -0.96
CA VAL A 153 23.79 -54.47 -0.10
C VAL A 153 24.83 -55.59 -0.20
N ASP A 154 26.08 -55.23 -0.46
CA ASP A 154 27.20 -56.16 -0.44
C ASP A 154 28.33 -55.55 0.40
N PHE A 155 28.57 -56.13 1.57
CA PHE A 155 29.57 -55.64 2.52
C PHE A 155 30.98 -56.16 2.23
N GLY A 156 31.14 -57.16 1.36
CA GLY A 156 32.44 -57.76 1.02
C GLY A 156 33.14 -58.41 2.23
N PHE A 157 33.08 -59.73 2.38
CA PHE A 157 33.71 -60.41 3.51
C PHE A 157 35.25 -60.49 3.37
N GLN A 158 35.96 -59.94 4.35
CA GLN A 158 37.39 -60.18 4.54
C GLN A 158 37.61 -61.12 5.72
N LYS A 159 38.58 -62.05 5.58
CA LYS A 159 38.83 -63.10 6.58
C LYS A 159 39.19 -62.47 7.93
N SER A 160 38.33 -62.68 8.92
CA SER A 160 38.56 -62.24 10.30
C SER A 160 39.35 -63.29 11.07
N THR A 161 40.17 -62.81 12.02
CA THR A 161 40.84 -63.64 13.03
C THR A 161 39.87 -64.07 14.13
N ILE A 162 38.70 -63.42 14.24
CA ILE A 162 37.67 -63.71 15.23
C ILE A 162 36.72 -64.76 14.66
N ALA A 163 36.57 -65.89 15.37
CA ALA A 163 35.77 -67.02 14.89
C ALA A 163 34.27 -66.71 14.76
N GLU A 164 33.73 -65.80 15.58
CA GLU A 164 32.32 -65.42 15.51
C GLU A 164 32.01 -64.42 14.37
N LEU A 165 33.02 -63.78 13.78
CA LEU A 165 32.84 -62.84 12.68
C LEU A 165 33.07 -63.54 11.35
N ASP A 166 32.14 -64.42 11.01
CA ASP A 166 32.20 -65.25 9.82
C ASP A 166 31.38 -64.67 8.65
N LYS A 167 31.52 -65.28 7.48
CA LYS A 167 30.82 -64.85 6.26
C LYS A 167 29.30 -64.96 6.41
N GLN A 168 28.82 -65.97 7.15
CA GLN A 168 27.38 -66.19 7.33
C GLN A 168 26.72 -65.05 8.11
N LEU A 169 27.39 -64.53 9.14
CA LEU A 169 26.92 -63.38 9.89
C LEU A 169 26.85 -62.11 9.03
N VAL A 170 27.89 -61.83 8.24
CA VAL A 170 27.95 -60.64 7.36
C VAL A 170 26.91 -60.70 6.24
N ASP A 171 26.72 -61.87 5.62
CA ASP A 171 25.69 -62.09 4.60
C ASP A 171 24.28 -61.96 5.20
N SER A 172 24.10 -62.38 6.46
CA SER A 172 22.82 -62.21 7.17
C SER A 172 22.51 -60.73 7.37
N ILE A 173 23.46 -59.93 7.86
CA ILE A 173 23.25 -58.49 8.05
C ILE A 173 22.96 -57.79 6.72
N ALA A 174 23.63 -58.17 5.63
CA ALA A 174 23.37 -57.65 4.28
C ALA A 174 21.96 -57.93 3.77
N SER A 175 21.32 -59.01 4.23
CA SER A 175 19.95 -59.36 3.82
C SER A 175 18.85 -58.65 4.60
N LEU A 176 19.19 -58.04 5.75
CA LEU A 176 18.23 -57.31 6.60
C LEU A 176 18.08 -55.83 6.21
N VAL A 177 18.94 -55.33 5.32
CA VAL A 177 19.00 -53.93 4.86
C VAL A 177 18.55 -53.86 3.41
#